data_AF-A0AB39MI79-F1
#
_entry.id   AF-A0AB39MI79-F1
#
_cell.length_a   1.000
_cell.length_b   1.000
_cell.length_c   1.000
_cell.angle_alpha   90.00
_cell.angle_beta   90.00
_cell.angle_gamma   90.00
#
_symmetry.space_group_name_H-M   'P 1'
#
loop_
_entity.id
_entity.type
_entity.pdbx_description
1 polymer ?
#
loop_
_entity_poly.entity_id
_entity_poly.type
_entity_poly.pdbx_seq_one_letter_code
_entity_poly.pdbx_strand_id
1 'polypeptide(L)'
;MGEAVELEAGGRTVRLSSPGKIFFPERGFTKLDLARYYIAVGPGILRALRDRPTTLERYPDGVEGENFFQKRAPKNMPDWIPTAHITFPSGRSADEMCPTEQAAVLWAAQYGTLTFHPWPVRRDDVDSPDELRIDLDPQPGTDYDDAVRAAHELRSVLDEFGGLKGFPKTSGGRGLHVFVPIEPRWTFTQVRRAAIAVGRELARRMPDQVTVKWWKEERGERIFVDYNQTARDRTIASAYSVRPRPHAPVSAPLRWDEVGTAHPRDFDLATMPARFAELGDVHADMDDHRYSLDALLELARRDEHDHGLGDLPYPPEYPKMPGEPKRVQPSRAKKGSGAGADPGAGADAGSGAGSDSGSASGTGAASGSAPDGS
;
A
#
# COMPACT_ATOMS: atom_id res chain seq x y z
N MET A 1 -8.32 -26.19 20.01
CA MET A 1 -8.73 -24.77 19.90
C MET A 1 -9.20 -24.35 21.28
N GLY A 2 -8.52 -23.38 21.93
CA GLY A 2 -8.85 -22.96 23.29
C GLY A 2 -10.15 -22.15 23.38
N GLU A 3 -10.66 -21.99 24.61
CA GLU A 3 -11.78 -21.11 24.94
C GLU A 3 -11.51 -19.67 24.49
N ALA A 4 -12.57 -18.92 24.18
CA ALA A 4 -12.42 -17.50 23.85
C ALA A 4 -11.88 -16.74 25.07
N VAL A 5 -11.08 -15.71 24.83
CA VAL A 5 -10.55 -14.83 25.88
C VAL A 5 -11.04 -13.41 25.69
N GLU A 6 -11.13 -12.66 26.77
CA GLU A 6 -11.46 -11.23 26.76
C GLU A 6 -10.18 -10.41 26.93
N LEU A 7 -10.02 -9.38 26.09
CA LEU A 7 -8.83 -8.52 26.08
C LEU A 7 -9.26 -7.06 26.15
N GLU A 8 -8.60 -6.30 27.02
CA GLU A 8 -8.83 -4.86 27.16
C GLU A 8 -7.96 -4.05 26.17
N ALA A 9 -8.58 -3.09 25.48
CA ALA A 9 -7.88 -2.13 24.63
C ALA A 9 -8.61 -0.78 24.65
N GLY A 10 -7.92 0.29 25.07
CA GLY A 10 -8.49 1.64 25.07
C GLY A 10 -9.79 1.80 25.87
N GLY A 11 -9.98 1.03 26.95
CA GLY A 11 -11.19 1.08 27.78
C GLY A 11 -12.37 0.24 27.28
N ARG A 12 -12.16 -0.63 26.29
CA ARG A 12 -13.15 -1.62 25.85
C ARG A 12 -12.60 -3.04 25.92
N THR A 13 -13.50 -3.94 26.31
CA THR A 13 -13.30 -5.38 26.23
C THR A 13 -13.61 -5.90 24.82
N VAL A 14 -12.67 -6.63 24.21
CA VAL A 14 -12.84 -7.31 22.93
C VAL A 14 -12.68 -8.82 23.12
N ARG A 15 -13.68 -9.59 22.69
CA ARG A 15 -13.64 -11.05 22.71
C ARG A 15 -12.77 -11.60 21.58
N LEU A 16 -11.70 -12.31 21.91
CA LEU A 16 -10.85 -13.03 20.99
C LEU A 16 -11.23 -14.51 20.94
N SER A 17 -11.74 -14.97 19.80
CA SER A 17 -12.04 -16.39 19.57
C SER A 17 -10.83 -17.11 18.97
N SER A 18 -10.72 -18.41 19.29
CA SER A 18 -9.65 -19.29 18.80
C SER A 18 -8.23 -18.74 19.09
N PRO A 19 -7.93 -18.34 20.34
CA PRO A 19 -6.67 -17.68 20.69
C PRO A 19 -5.44 -18.49 20.28
N GLY A 20 -5.49 -19.81 20.44
CA GLY A 20 -4.39 -20.73 20.08
C GLY A 20 -4.33 -21.11 18.60
N LYS A 21 -5.11 -20.50 17.70
CA LYS A 21 -4.97 -20.75 16.25
C LYS A 21 -3.61 -20.23 15.79
N ILE A 22 -2.81 -21.06 15.13
CA ILE A 22 -1.51 -20.67 14.57
C ILE A 22 -1.74 -19.78 13.35
N PHE A 23 -1.17 -18.58 13.38
CA PHE A 23 -1.19 -17.64 12.25
C PHE A 23 0.14 -17.64 11.49
N PHE A 24 1.26 -17.91 12.16
CA PHE A 24 2.59 -17.97 11.56
C PHE A 24 3.29 -19.28 11.97
N PRO A 25 3.17 -20.36 11.17
CA PRO A 25 3.70 -21.67 11.53
C PRO A 25 5.21 -21.71 11.77
N GLU A 26 6.01 -21.01 10.95
CA GLU A 26 7.48 -20.98 11.08
C GLU A 26 7.95 -20.51 12.46
N ARG A 27 7.25 -19.54 13.05
CA ARG A 27 7.57 -18.97 14.37
C ARG A 27 6.65 -19.47 15.48
N GLY A 28 5.62 -20.24 15.15
CA GLY A 28 4.58 -20.69 16.08
C GLY A 28 3.67 -19.58 16.61
N PHE A 29 3.65 -18.38 16.02
CA PHE A 29 2.83 -17.29 16.53
C PHE A 29 1.34 -17.58 16.33
N THR A 30 0.60 -17.39 17.41
CA THR A 30 -0.84 -17.60 17.47
C THR A 30 -1.60 -16.31 17.18
N LYS A 31 -2.92 -16.44 16.99
CA LYS A 31 -3.84 -15.32 16.94
C LYS A 31 -3.81 -14.47 18.23
N LEU A 32 -3.60 -15.09 19.39
CA LEU A 32 -3.44 -14.37 20.65
C LEU A 32 -2.16 -13.55 20.70
N ASP A 33 -1.06 -14.05 20.12
CA ASP A 33 0.20 -13.30 20.05
C ASP A 33 0.03 -12.06 19.17
N LEU A 34 -0.65 -12.18 18.03
CA LEU A 34 -1.00 -11.02 17.20
C LEU A 34 -1.87 -10.00 17.95
N ALA A 35 -2.87 -10.47 18.69
CA ALA A 35 -3.76 -9.60 19.46
C ALA A 35 -2.96 -8.84 20.54
N ARG A 36 -2.09 -9.53 21.27
CA ARG A 36 -1.21 -8.94 22.29
C ARG A 36 -0.21 -7.96 21.67
N TYR A 37 0.33 -8.27 20.49
CA TYR A 37 1.18 -7.36 19.74
C TYR A 37 0.47 -6.02 19.47
N TYR A 38 -0.75 -6.05 18.91
CA TYR A 38 -1.50 -4.82 18.64
C TYR A 38 -1.94 -4.08 19.90
N ILE A 39 -2.09 -4.78 21.03
CA ILE A 39 -2.27 -4.13 22.33
C ILE A 39 -0.99 -3.38 22.73
N ALA A 40 0.18 -4.02 22.62
CA ALA A 40 1.46 -3.46 23.02
C ALA A 40 1.85 -2.20 22.22
N VAL A 41 1.65 -2.20 20.90
CA VAL A 41 1.93 -1.04 20.02
C VAL A 41 0.73 -0.09 19.85
N GLY A 42 -0.30 -0.27 20.69
CA GLY A 42 -1.62 0.35 20.57
C GLY A 42 -1.63 1.84 20.22
N PRO A 43 -0.92 2.70 20.98
CA PRO A 43 -0.88 4.13 20.67
C PRO A 43 -0.30 4.43 19.27
N GLY A 44 0.74 3.72 18.86
CA GLY A 44 1.41 3.96 17.57
C GLY A 44 0.63 3.45 16.37
N ILE A 45 0.08 2.23 16.45
CA ILE A 45 -0.80 1.71 15.38
C ILE A 45 -2.07 2.57 15.28
N LEU A 46 -2.61 3.04 16.41
CA LEU A 46 -3.78 3.91 16.38
C LEU A 46 -3.47 5.25 15.74
N ARG A 47 -2.35 5.91 16.03
CA ARG A 47 -1.95 7.15 15.32
C ARG A 47 -1.90 6.92 13.81
N ALA A 48 -1.32 5.80 13.37
CA ALA A 48 -1.23 5.47 11.94
C ALA A 48 -2.58 5.22 11.24
N LEU A 49 -3.65 4.92 11.99
CA LEU A 49 -4.97 4.55 11.45
C LEU A 49 -6.09 5.53 11.84
N ARG A 50 -5.83 6.45 12.78
CA ARG A 50 -6.85 7.27 13.42
C ARG A 50 -7.58 8.12 12.39
N ASP A 51 -8.90 7.94 12.35
CA ASP A 51 -9.81 8.62 11.45
C ASP A 51 -9.52 8.39 9.96
N ARG A 52 -8.73 7.35 9.62
CA ARG A 52 -8.42 6.97 8.24
C ARG A 52 -9.31 5.81 7.81
N PRO A 53 -10.06 5.93 6.69
CA PRO A 53 -10.62 4.75 6.02
C PRO A 53 -9.49 3.74 5.80
N THR A 54 -9.75 2.47 6.08
CA THR A 54 -8.71 1.45 6.12
C THR A 54 -9.18 0.15 5.48
N THR A 55 -8.46 -0.26 4.45
CA THR A 55 -8.59 -1.61 3.88
C THR A 55 -7.91 -2.64 4.78
N LEU A 56 -8.60 -3.73 5.06
CA LEU A 56 -8.10 -4.80 5.94
C LEU A 56 -7.59 -5.97 5.11
N GLU A 57 -6.32 -6.35 5.28
CA GLU A 57 -5.78 -7.58 4.68
C GLU A 57 -5.92 -8.74 5.68
N ARG A 58 -6.81 -9.68 5.35
CA ARG A 58 -7.29 -10.71 6.28
C ARG A 58 -6.75 -12.09 5.93
N TYR A 59 -6.34 -12.82 6.96
CA TYR A 59 -5.88 -14.20 6.93
C TYR A 59 -6.60 -14.99 8.05
N PRO A 60 -7.89 -15.34 7.88
CA PRO A 60 -8.68 -15.98 8.93
C PRO A 60 -8.09 -17.30 9.47
N ASP A 61 -7.30 -17.98 8.62
CA ASP A 61 -6.67 -19.27 8.87
C ASP A 61 -5.13 -19.21 8.89
N GLY A 62 -4.56 -18.01 9.05
CA GLY A 62 -3.11 -17.80 9.08
C GLY A 62 -2.48 -17.62 7.70
N VAL A 63 -1.16 -17.36 7.67
CA VAL A 63 -0.44 -16.94 6.45
C VAL A 63 -0.32 -18.00 5.36
N GLU A 64 -0.59 -19.27 5.69
CA GLU A 64 -0.61 -20.38 4.73
C GLU A 64 -2.03 -20.63 4.16
N GLY A 65 -3.06 -20.00 4.72
CA GLY A 65 -4.44 -20.10 4.27
C GLY A 65 -4.81 -19.07 3.20
N GLU A 66 -6.10 -19.03 2.86
CA GLU A 66 -6.63 -18.02 1.96
C GLU A 66 -6.58 -16.62 2.59
N ASN A 67 -6.33 -15.62 1.73
CA ASN A 67 -6.34 -14.22 2.11
C ASN A 67 -7.24 -13.40 1.21
N PHE A 68 -7.65 -12.25 1.72
CA PHE A 68 -8.38 -11.26 0.93
C PHE A 68 -8.26 -9.85 1.51
N PHE A 69 -8.42 -8.87 0.63
CA PHE A 69 -8.49 -7.46 0.97
C PHE A 69 -9.96 -7.05 1.15
N GLN A 70 -10.33 -6.70 2.38
CA GLN A 70 -11.66 -6.24 2.72
C GLN A 70 -11.70 -4.72 2.79
N LYS A 71 -12.23 -4.10 1.72
CA LYS A 71 -12.47 -2.66 1.65
C LYS A 71 -13.75 -2.27 2.37
N ARG A 72 -14.87 -2.88 1.97
CA ARG A 72 -16.19 -2.62 2.58
C ARG A 72 -16.20 -3.08 4.04
N ALA A 73 -16.70 -2.22 4.92
CA ALA A 73 -16.92 -2.52 6.32
C ALA A 73 -17.73 -3.82 6.48
N PRO A 74 -17.29 -4.75 7.33
CA PRO A 74 -17.96 -6.02 7.52
C PRO A 74 -19.34 -5.82 8.18
N LYS A 75 -20.32 -6.64 7.78
CA LYS A 75 -21.71 -6.52 8.26
C LYS A 75 -21.87 -6.66 9.76
N ASN A 76 -20.99 -7.40 10.42
CA ASN A 76 -20.99 -7.64 11.86
C ASN A 76 -20.00 -6.75 12.62
N MET A 77 -19.55 -5.64 12.00
CA MET A 77 -18.72 -4.65 12.68
C MET A 77 -19.52 -3.99 13.80
N PRO A 78 -18.94 -3.83 15.00
CA PRO A 78 -19.58 -3.08 16.07
C PRO A 78 -19.89 -1.64 15.66
N ASP A 79 -21.02 -1.13 16.12
CA ASP A 79 -21.55 0.21 15.83
C ASP A 79 -20.65 1.36 16.28
N TRP A 80 -19.86 1.13 17.33
CA TRP A 80 -18.89 2.10 17.85
C TRP A 80 -17.64 2.27 16.96
N ILE A 81 -17.43 1.40 15.97
CA ILE A 81 -16.36 1.58 14.97
C ILE A 81 -16.94 2.38 13.80
N PRO A 82 -16.53 3.64 13.60
CA PRO A 82 -17.08 4.43 12.51
C PRO A 82 -16.58 3.93 11.15
N THR A 83 -17.26 4.39 10.11
CA THR A 83 -16.87 4.18 8.72
C THR A 83 -16.58 5.50 8.02
N ALA A 84 -15.96 5.43 6.85
CA ALA A 84 -15.82 6.55 5.93
C ALA A 84 -16.23 6.12 4.52
N HIS A 85 -17.01 6.96 3.83
CA HIS A 85 -17.47 6.69 2.48
C HIS A 85 -16.37 6.98 1.46
N ILE A 86 -16.03 6.01 0.62
CA ILE A 86 -14.92 6.09 -0.33
C ILE A 86 -15.41 5.77 -1.74
N THR A 87 -15.03 6.62 -2.70
CA THR A 87 -15.26 6.40 -4.13
C THR A 87 -13.97 5.94 -4.83
N PHE A 88 -13.92 4.71 -5.29
CA PHE A 88 -12.76 4.16 -5.98
C PHE A 88 -12.55 4.78 -7.36
N PRO A 89 -11.36 4.66 -7.96
CA PRO A 89 -11.12 5.11 -9.35
C PRO A 89 -12.12 4.53 -10.36
N SER A 90 -12.66 3.33 -10.10
CA SER A 90 -13.70 2.71 -10.93
C SER A 90 -15.07 3.43 -10.91
N GLY A 91 -15.27 4.42 -10.04
CA GLY A 91 -16.55 5.07 -9.78
C GLY A 91 -17.46 4.32 -8.79
N ARG A 92 -17.11 3.08 -8.43
CA ARG A 92 -17.79 2.34 -7.34
C ARG A 92 -17.45 2.97 -5.99
N SER A 93 -18.33 2.77 -5.01
CA SER A 93 -18.07 3.20 -3.63
C SER A 93 -18.27 2.11 -2.58
N ALA A 94 -17.66 2.32 -1.42
CA ALA A 94 -17.88 1.52 -0.21
C ALA A 94 -17.66 2.37 1.03
N ASP A 95 -18.33 2.01 2.12
CA ASP A 95 -17.97 2.48 3.45
C ASP A 95 -16.86 1.58 3.97
N GLU A 96 -15.68 2.13 4.26
CA GLU A 96 -14.56 1.39 4.82
C GLU A 96 -14.49 1.58 6.34
N MET A 97 -13.92 0.62 7.05
CA MET A 97 -13.67 0.72 8.49
C MET A 97 -12.75 1.92 8.77
N CYS A 98 -13.07 2.71 9.79
CA CYS A 98 -12.33 3.91 10.16
C CYS A 98 -11.96 3.87 11.65
N PRO A 99 -10.77 3.38 12.04
CA PRO A 99 -10.40 3.25 13.44
C PRO A 99 -10.31 4.59 14.18
N THR A 100 -10.96 4.71 15.35
CA THR A 100 -10.88 5.88 16.25
C THR A 100 -10.29 5.55 17.62
N GLU A 101 -10.20 4.28 17.95
CA GLU A 101 -9.72 3.78 19.23
C GLU A 101 -9.02 2.44 19.08
N GLN A 102 -8.16 2.09 20.04
CA GLN A 102 -7.33 0.90 19.99
C GLN A 102 -8.15 -0.39 19.89
N ALA A 103 -9.33 -0.41 20.52
CA ALA A 103 -10.27 -1.53 20.44
C ALA A 103 -10.68 -1.86 19.00
N ALA A 104 -10.76 -0.86 18.10
CA ALA A 104 -11.11 -1.10 16.70
C ALA A 104 -10.01 -1.91 15.99
N VAL A 105 -8.74 -1.63 16.26
CA VAL A 105 -7.59 -2.39 15.74
C VAL A 105 -7.61 -3.81 16.28
N LEU A 106 -7.84 -3.98 17.59
CA LEU A 106 -7.94 -5.30 18.21
C LEU A 106 -9.12 -6.12 17.67
N TRP A 107 -10.27 -5.47 17.44
CA TRP A 107 -11.43 -6.09 16.82
C TRP A 107 -11.12 -6.58 15.39
N ALA A 108 -10.43 -5.75 14.58
CA ALA A 108 -10.01 -6.15 13.25
C ALA A 108 -9.00 -7.31 13.27
N ALA A 109 -8.08 -7.33 14.24
CA ALA A 109 -7.16 -8.46 14.47
C ALA A 109 -7.90 -9.74 14.87
N GLN A 110 -8.90 -9.65 15.76
CA GLN A 110 -9.84 -10.73 16.05
C GLN A 110 -10.57 -11.23 14.79
N TYR A 111 -10.87 -10.32 13.87
CA TYR A 111 -11.46 -10.62 12.57
C TYR A 111 -10.45 -11.19 11.55
N GLY A 112 -9.21 -11.47 11.96
CA GLY A 112 -8.17 -12.08 11.15
C GLY A 112 -7.33 -11.10 10.34
N THR A 113 -7.40 -9.79 10.63
CA THR A 113 -6.59 -8.78 9.95
C THR A 113 -5.14 -8.87 10.41
N LEU A 114 -4.22 -9.08 9.48
CA LEU A 114 -2.78 -9.01 9.75
C LEU A 114 -2.22 -7.64 9.42
N THR A 115 -2.59 -7.09 8.26
CA THR A 115 -2.06 -5.82 7.75
C THR A 115 -3.18 -4.82 7.52
N PHE A 116 -2.97 -3.60 8.01
CA PHE A 116 -3.87 -2.47 7.79
C PHE A 116 -3.31 -1.59 6.67
N HIS A 117 -4.19 -1.19 5.74
CA HIS A 117 -3.85 -0.33 4.62
C HIS A 117 -4.69 0.95 4.67
N PRO A 118 -4.30 1.94 5.51
CA PRO A 118 -5.04 3.18 5.64
C PRO A 118 -4.90 4.04 4.39
N TRP A 119 -5.96 4.73 4.01
CA TRP A 119 -5.90 5.78 3.00
C TRP A 119 -5.06 6.98 3.49
N PRO A 120 -4.45 7.78 2.61
CA PRO A 120 -3.71 9.00 2.99
C PRO A 120 -4.64 10.19 3.26
N VAL A 121 -5.89 9.94 3.64
CA VAL A 121 -6.94 10.94 3.91
C VAL A 121 -7.60 10.64 5.26
N ARG A 122 -8.38 11.58 5.76
CA ARG A 122 -9.22 11.40 6.95
C ARG A 122 -10.69 11.35 6.56
N ARG A 123 -11.53 10.78 7.42
CA ARG A 123 -12.95 10.55 7.11
C ARG A 123 -13.76 11.82 6.83
N ASP A 124 -13.32 12.96 7.35
CA ASP A 124 -14.03 14.24 7.19
C ASP A 124 -13.75 14.89 5.83
N ASP A 125 -12.61 14.55 5.19
CA ASP A 125 -12.27 14.93 3.81
C ASP A 125 -11.50 13.78 3.15
N VAL A 126 -12.21 13.01 2.33
CA VAL A 126 -11.68 11.81 1.67
C VAL A 126 -11.05 12.08 0.30
N ASP A 127 -10.97 13.34 -0.13
CA ASP A 127 -10.47 13.73 -1.45
C ASP A 127 -9.18 14.58 -1.39
N SER A 128 -8.84 15.11 -0.21
CA SER A 128 -7.62 15.89 0.04
C SER A 128 -6.64 15.13 0.94
N PRO A 129 -5.60 14.48 0.39
CA PRO A 129 -4.63 13.76 1.23
C PRO A 129 -3.89 14.67 2.21
N ASP A 130 -3.67 14.17 3.42
CA ASP A 130 -2.84 14.80 4.46
C ASP A 130 -1.46 14.13 4.59
N GLU A 131 -1.16 13.15 3.73
CA GLU A 131 0.14 12.49 3.65
C GLU A 131 0.62 12.37 2.20
N LEU A 132 1.81 12.89 1.90
CA LEU A 132 2.60 12.45 0.75
C LEU A 132 3.37 11.19 1.16
N ARG A 133 3.19 10.10 0.41
CA ARG A 133 3.81 8.81 0.69
C ARG A 133 4.75 8.43 -0.45
N ILE A 134 6.02 8.25 -0.13
CA ILE A 134 7.08 7.89 -1.09
C ILE A 134 7.51 6.45 -0.81
N ASP A 135 7.45 5.60 -1.83
CA ASP A 135 7.79 4.18 -1.77
C ASP A 135 9.07 3.93 -2.57
N LEU A 136 10.13 3.54 -1.86
CA LEU A 136 11.42 3.15 -2.43
C LEU A 136 11.43 1.63 -2.55
N ASP A 137 11.16 1.12 -3.75
CA ASP A 137 10.99 -0.31 -4.06
C ASP A 137 12.22 -0.91 -4.76
N PRO A 138 13.01 -1.77 -4.08
CA PRO A 138 14.13 -2.46 -4.69
C PRO A 138 13.69 -3.40 -5.82
N GLN A 139 14.24 -3.19 -7.00
CA GLN A 139 14.03 -4.08 -8.16
C GLN A 139 15.00 -5.28 -8.10
N PRO A 140 14.80 -6.34 -8.91
CA PRO A 140 15.77 -7.43 -8.98
C PRO A 140 17.19 -6.91 -9.20
N GLY A 141 18.16 -7.41 -8.42
CA GLY A 141 19.55 -6.92 -8.39
C GLY A 141 19.83 -5.86 -7.33
N THR A 142 18.80 -5.33 -6.65
CA THR A 142 18.93 -4.36 -5.55
C THR A 142 18.25 -4.85 -4.28
N ASP A 143 18.59 -4.25 -3.14
CA ASP A 143 18.08 -4.62 -1.82
C ASP A 143 17.72 -3.42 -0.93
N TYR A 144 17.58 -3.68 0.38
CA TYR A 144 17.23 -2.65 1.35
C TYR A 144 18.33 -1.60 1.52
N ASP A 145 19.60 -1.97 1.40
CA ASP A 145 20.72 -1.05 1.56
C ASP A 145 20.80 -0.07 0.38
N ASP A 146 20.41 -0.52 -0.82
CA ASP A 146 20.15 0.38 -1.96
C ASP A 146 19.03 1.38 -1.64
N ALA A 147 17.93 0.92 -1.02
CA ALA A 147 16.83 1.80 -0.62
C ALA A 147 17.24 2.80 0.47
N VAL A 148 18.12 2.43 1.40
CA VAL A 148 18.71 3.31 2.41
C VAL A 148 19.52 4.42 1.76
N ARG A 149 20.39 4.10 0.78
CA ARG A 149 21.14 5.12 0.03
C ARG A 149 20.21 6.11 -0.66
N ALA A 150 19.17 5.61 -1.33
CA ALA A 150 18.14 6.46 -1.95
C ALA A 150 17.35 7.28 -0.92
N ALA A 151 17.08 6.74 0.27
CA ALA A 151 16.36 7.44 1.33
C ALA A 151 17.15 8.63 1.91
N HIS A 152 18.46 8.51 2.03
CA HIS A 152 19.31 9.63 2.46
C HIS A 152 19.32 10.78 1.45
N GLU A 153 19.44 10.48 0.15
CA GLU A 153 19.35 11.52 -0.87
C GLU A 153 17.93 12.09 -0.97
N LEU A 154 16.90 11.24 -0.81
CA LEU A 154 15.52 11.69 -0.73
C LEU A 154 15.32 12.70 0.41
N ARG A 155 15.95 12.50 1.57
CA ARG A 155 15.91 13.46 2.68
C ARG A 155 16.46 14.82 2.26
N SER A 156 17.55 14.87 1.52
CA SER A 156 18.12 16.11 0.96
C SER A 156 17.17 16.78 -0.02
N VAL A 157 16.53 16.00 -0.90
CA VAL A 157 15.51 16.52 -1.84
C VAL A 157 14.31 17.11 -1.08
N LEU A 158 13.82 16.43 -0.05
CA LEU A 158 12.71 16.91 0.76
C LEU A 158 13.04 18.21 1.52
N ASP A 159 14.26 18.32 2.06
CA ASP A 159 14.74 19.52 2.73
C ASP A 159 14.85 20.71 1.75
N GLU A 160 15.45 20.49 0.57
CA GLU A 160 15.62 21.52 -0.45
C GLU A 160 14.28 22.03 -1.01
N PHE A 161 13.33 21.13 -1.26
CA PHE A 161 12.04 21.46 -1.87
C PHE A 161 10.92 21.63 -0.84
N GLY A 162 11.15 22.51 0.13
CA GLY A 162 10.12 22.98 1.07
C GLY A 162 10.40 22.69 2.54
N GLY A 163 11.62 22.29 2.91
CA GLY A 163 11.96 21.97 4.30
C GLY A 163 11.14 20.81 4.85
N LEU A 164 10.78 19.85 3.98
CA LEU A 164 9.82 18.80 4.27
C LEU A 164 10.46 17.75 5.18
N LYS A 165 9.93 17.57 6.39
CA LYS A 165 10.37 16.49 7.27
C LYS A 165 9.69 15.17 6.85
N GLY A 166 10.51 14.23 6.38
CA GLY A 166 10.09 12.85 6.14
C GLY A 166 10.12 11.99 7.40
N PHE A 167 9.26 10.97 7.43
CA PHE A 167 9.10 9.99 8.51
C PHE A 167 9.32 8.59 7.94
N PRO A 168 10.53 8.02 8.06
CA PRO A 168 10.90 6.78 7.41
C PRO A 168 10.37 5.56 8.17
N LYS A 169 10.00 4.51 7.44
CA LYS A 169 9.67 3.21 8.01
C LYS A 169 10.10 2.08 7.08
N THR A 170 10.50 0.95 7.64
CA THR A 170 10.61 -0.28 6.85
C THR A 170 9.23 -0.63 6.29
N SER A 171 9.18 -1.18 5.08
CA SER A 171 7.93 -1.74 4.57
C SER A 171 7.53 -3.03 5.31
N GLY A 172 8.47 -3.70 5.99
CA GLY A 172 8.35 -5.11 6.42
C GLY A 172 8.51 -6.11 5.27
N GLY A 173 8.87 -5.62 4.07
CA GLY A 173 9.32 -6.39 2.92
C GLY A 173 10.78 -6.05 2.59
N ARG A 174 11.04 -5.67 1.34
CA ARG A 174 12.39 -5.27 0.89
C ARG A 174 12.60 -3.75 0.85
N GLY A 175 11.53 -2.98 0.72
CA GLY A 175 11.60 -1.53 0.51
C GLY A 175 11.47 -0.69 1.77
N LEU A 176 11.56 0.61 1.58
CA LEU A 176 11.48 1.66 2.59
C LEU A 176 10.41 2.67 2.18
N HIS A 177 9.55 3.07 3.10
CA HIS A 177 8.58 4.15 2.87
C HIS A 177 9.01 5.40 3.63
N VAL A 178 8.84 6.58 3.04
CA VAL A 178 8.98 7.87 3.71
C VAL A 178 7.67 8.62 3.59
N PHE A 179 7.06 8.93 4.73
CA PHE A 179 5.83 9.71 4.78
C PHE A 179 6.15 11.18 5.09
N VAL A 180 5.44 12.10 4.46
CA VAL A 180 5.55 13.53 4.70
C VAL A 180 4.14 14.04 5.02
N PRO A 181 3.88 14.57 6.22
CA PRO A 181 2.57 15.11 6.56
C PRO A 181 2.36 16.46 5.85
N ILE A 182 1.25 16.63 5.15
CA ILE A 182 0.97 17.79 4.28
C ILE A 182 -0.35 18.46 4.66
N GLU A 183 -0.52 19.72 4.28
CA GLU A 183 -1.82 20.39 4.39
C GLU A 183 -2.86 19.68 3.50
N PRO A 184 -4.07 19.35 4.01
CA PRO A 184 -5.10 18.66 3.23
C PRO A 184 -5.85 19.62 2.31
N ARG A 185 -5.15 20.21 1.34
CA ARG A 185 -5.72 21.14 0.34
C ARG A 185 -5.40 20.80 -1.11
N TRP A 186 -4.64 19.72 -1.33
CA TRP A 186 -4.33 19.21 -2.66
C TRP A 186 -5.13 17.95 -2.94
N THR A 187 -5.54 17.79 -4.20
CA THR A 187 -6.16 16.56 -4.69
C THR A 187 -5.14 15.43 -4.83
N PHE A 188 -5.60 14.18 -4.85
CA PHE A 188 -4.75 13.00 -5.16
C PHE A 188 -3.86 13.19 -6.41
N THR A 189 -4.37 13.83 -7.46
CA THR A 189 -3.60 14.06 -8.69
C THR A 189 -2.46 15.05 -8.47
N GLN A 190 -2.67 16.11 -7.68
CA GLN A 190 -1.62 17.06 -7.30
C GLN A 190 -0.57 16.41 -6.38
N VAL A 191 -0.99 15.68 -5.35
CA VAL A 191 -0.05 14.97 -4.46
C VAL A 191 0.78 13.95 -5.24
N ARG A 192 0.16 13.23 -6.19
CA ARG A 192 0.89 12.32 -7.09
C ARG A 192 1.86 13.07 -8.01
N ARG A 193 1.51 14.25 -8.54
CA ARG A 193 2.46 15.07 -9.30
C ARG A 193 3.68 15.48 -8.47
N ALA A 194 3.48 15.81 -7.19
CA ALA A 194 4.58 16.07 -6.27
C ALA A 194 5.46 14.82 -6.07
N ALA A 195 4.88 13.64 -5.90
CA ALA A 195 5.63 12.37 -5.82
C ALA A 195 6.45 12.08 -7.09
N ILE A 196 5.91 12.37 -8.27
CA ILE A 196 6.62 12.26 -9.55
C ILE A 196 7.82 13.21 -9.60
N ALA A 197 7.64 14.47 -9.21
CA ALA A 197 8.71 15.46 -9.19
C ALA A 197 9.85 15.05 -8.24
N VAL A 198 9.50 14.57 -7.03
CA VAL A 198 10.47 13.99 -6.08
C VAL A 198 11.22 12.83 -6.73
N GLY A 199 10.51 11.87 -7.33
CA GLY A 199 11.15 10.71 -7.95
C GLY A 199 12.09 11.07 -9.11
N ARG A 200 11.72 12.09 -9.91
CA ARG A 200 12.56 12.59 -11.00
C ARG A 200 13.79 13.32 -10.50
N GLU A 201 13.65 14.16 -9.49
CA GLU A 201 14.79 14.83 -8.84
C GLU A 201 15.76 13.77 -8.31
N LEU A 202 15.25 12.78 -7.59
CA LEU A 202 16.06 11.70 -7.05
C LEU A 202 16.76 10.89 -8.16
N ALA A 203 16.05 10.56 -9.24
CA ALA A 203 16.64 9.88 -10.41
C ALA A 203 17.66 10.74 -11.17
N ARG A 204 17.54 12.08 -11.15
CA ARG A 204 18.56 12.98 -11.73
C ARG A 204 19.84 13.01 -10.89
N ARG A 205 19.71 12.96 -9.56
CA ARG A 205 20.86 12.92 -8.63
C ARG A 205 21.52 11.55 -8.56
N MET A 206 20.75 10.49 -8.74
CA MET A 206 21.20 9.10 -8.61
C MET A 206 20.82 8.25 -9.84
N PRO A 207 21.23 8.61 -11.07
CA PRO A 207 20.73 8.01 -12.31
C PRO A 207 21.06 6.51 -12.46
N ASP A 208 22.13 6.04 -11.81
CA ASP A 208 22.54 4.64 -11.82
C ASP A 208 21.88 3.81 -10.71
N GLN A 209 21.24 4.44 -9.72
CA GLN A 209 20.67 3.78 -8.55
C GLN A 209 19.16 3.95 -8.43
N VAL A 210 18.56 4.96 -9.06
CA VAL A 210 17.13 5.30 -8.91
C VAL A 210 16.45 5.46 -10.27
N THR A 211 15.20 5.01 -10.37
CA THR A 211 14.38 5.12 -11.57
C THR A 211 12.93 5.45 -11.28
N VAL A 212 12.30 6.19 -12.19
CA VAL A 212 10.84 6.43 -12.24
C VAL A 212 10.21 5.76 -13.47
N LYS A 213 10.94 4.88 -14.16
CA LYS A 213 10.42 4.23 -15.36
C LYS A 213 9.32 3.23 -14.99
N TRP A 214 8.14 3.45 -15.57
CA TRP A 214 6.95 2.65 -15.29
C TRP A 214 7.16 1.16 -15.62
N TRP A 215 7.81 0.88 -16.76
CA TRP A 215 7.96 -0.47 -17.27
C TRP A 215 9.11 -1.22 -16.61
N LYS A 216 8.80 -2.39 -16.03
CA LYS A 216 9.79 -3.24 -15.35
C LYS A 216 11.03 -3.55 -16.23
N GLU A 217 10.83 -3.75 -17.54
CA GLU A 217 11.91 -4.02 -18.49
C GLU A 217 12.92 -2.86 -18.64
N GLU A 218 12.56 -1.65 -18.22
CA GLU A 218 13.42 -0.47 -18.35
C GLU A 218 14.06 -0.04 -17.02
N ARG A 219 13.67 -0.65 -15.90
CA ARG A 219 14.12 -0.25 -14.56
C ARG A 219 15.60 -0.62 -14.33
N GLY A 220 16.00 -1.81 -14.78
CA GLY A 220 17.31 -2.38 -14.46
C GLY A 220 17.45 -2.66 -12.96
N GLU A 221 18.71 -2.73 -12.50
CA GLU A 221 19.08 -2.93 -11.10
C GLU A 221 19.10 -1.58 -10.37
N ARG A 222 17.92 -1.00 -10.16
CA ARG A 222 17.73 0.31 -9.50
C ARG A 222 16.58 0.28 -8.52
N ILE A 223 16.57 1.19 -7.56
CA ILE A 223 15.42 1.51 -6.74
C ILE A 223 14.36 2.19 -7.60
N PHE A 224 13.15 1.63 -7.63
CA PHE A 224 12.00 2.26 -8.25
C PHE A 224 11.29 3.16 -7.25
N VAL A 225 11.12 4.44 -7.58
CA VAL A 225 10.24 5.33 -6.82
C VAL A 225 8.82 5.08 -7.32
N ASP A 226 8.02 4.33 -6.57
CA ASP A 226 6.65 4.00 -6.97
C ASP A 226 5.70 5.17 -6.71
N TYR A 227 5.78 6.17 -7.59
CA TYR A 227 4.92 7.36 -7.57
C TYR A 227 3.42 7.03 -7.70
N ASN A 228 3.05 5.82 -8.17
CA ASN A 228 1.65 5.45 -8.29
C ASN A 228 1.07 5.03 -6.94
N GLN A 229 1.87 4.78 -5.90
CA GLN A 229 1.38 4.54 -4.54
C GLN A 229 0.63 5.73 -3.94
N THR A 230 0.80 6.92 -4.52
CA THR A 230 0.06 8.15 -4.16
C THR A 230 -1.32 8.24 -4.83
N ALA A 231 -1.65 7.36 -5.77
CA ALA A 231 -2.97 7.38 -6.41
C ALA A 231 -4.08 6.86 -5.46
N ARG A 232 -5.35 7.24 -5.71
CA ARG A 232 -6.53 6.74 -4.97
C ARG A 232 -6.58 5.22 -4.99
N ASP A 233 -6.86 4.53 -3.89
CA ASP A 233 -7.07 3.06 -3.86
C ASP A 233 -5.80 2.21 -4.04
N ARG A 234 -4.68 2.69 -3.49
CA ARG A 234 -3.42 1.93 -3.42
C ARG A 234 -3.15 1.45 -2.00
N THR A 235 -2.71 0.20 -1.90
CA THR A 235 -2.42 -0.43 -0.62
C THR A 235 -1.00 -0.14 -0.17
N ILE A 236 -0.89 0.49 1.00
CA ILE A 236 0.37 0.73 1.70
C ILE A 236 0.17 0.29 3.15
N ALA A 237 0.96 -0.69 3.59
CA ALA A 237 0.90 -1.15 4.97
C ALA A 237 1.17 0.02 5.94
N SER A 238 0.31 0.16 6.95
CA SER A 238 0.45 1.17 7.99
C SER A 238 1.76 0.98 8.76
N ALA A 239 2.24 2.05 9.39
CA ALA A 239 3.19 1.90 10.51
C ALA A 239 2.63 0.90 11.54
N TYR A 240 3.50 0.05 12.09
CA TYR A 240 3.20 -1.01 13.05
C TYR A 240 2.31 -2.16 12.55
N SER A 241 1.92 -2.20 11.28
CA SER A 241 1.23 -3.39 10.75
C SER A 241 2.18 -4.58 10.66
N VAL A 242 1.71 -5.74 11.14
CA VAL A 242 2.35 -7.04 10.86
C VAL A 242 2.14 -7.37 9.38
N ARG A 243 3.16 -7.91 8.71
CA ARG A 243 3.10 -8.34 7.32
C ARG A 243 2.92 -9.86 7.24
N PRO A 244 2.19 -10.37 6.23
CA PRO A 244 1.90 -11.79 6.08
C PRO A 244 3.08 -12.51 5.43
N ARG A 245 4.21 -12.56 6.14
CA ARG A 245 5.40 -13.32 5.75
C ARG A 245 5.74 -14.32 6.86
N PRO A 246 6.46 -15.41 6.57
CA PRO A 246 6.65 -16.50 7.53
C PRO A 246 7.19 -16.08 8.91
N HIS A 247 8.08 -15.07 8.94
CA HIS A 247 8.66 -14.54 10.19
C HIS A 247 7.87 -13.40 10.85
N ALA A 248 6.65 -13.10 10.38
CA ALA A 248 5.79 -12.02 10.89
C ALA A 248 6.47 -10.64 11.01
N PRO A 249 7.14 -10.12 9.97
CA PRO A 249 7.81 -8.84 10.05
C PRO A 249 6.82 -7.69 10.22
N VAL A 250 7.31 -6.59 10.76
CA VAL A 250 6.51 -5.37 10.99
C VAL A 250 6.94 -4.29 10.00
N SER A 251 5.98 -3.50 9.50
CA SER A 251 6.30 -2.22 8.86
C SER A 251 6.69 -1.23 9.95
N ALA A 252 7.99 -1.18 10.26
CA ALA A 252 8.52 -0.56 11.47
C ALA A 252 8.87 0.92 11.25
N PRO A 253 8.26 1.85 11.99
CA PRO A 253 8.70 3.25 12.04
C PRO A 253 10.13 3.37 12.53
N LEU A 254 10.89 4.23 11.86
CA LEU A 254 12.28 4.51 12.16
C LEU A 254 12.48 6.01 12.40
N ARG A 255 13.42 6.35 13.27
CA ARG A 255 14.11 7.62 13.32
C ARG A 255 15.13 7.68 12.17
N TRP A 256 15.53 8.88 11.77
CA TRP A 256 16.48 9.02 10.67
C TRP A 256 17.89 8.52 10.99
N ASP A 257 18.30 8.56 12.25
CA ASP A 257 19.61 8.09 12.72
C ASP A 257 19.76 6.56 12.70
N GLU A 258 18.65 5.81 12.76
CA GLU A 258 18.66 4.34 12.66
C GLU A 258 18.45 3.80 11.23
N VAL A 259 18.05 4.63 10.24
CA VAL A 259 17.79 4.18 8.86
C VAL A 259 19.00 3.45 8.25
N GLY A 260 20.22 3.90 8.56
CA GLY A 260 21.45 3.31 8.02
C GLY A 260 21.87 1.98 8.64
N THR A 261 21.28 1.61 9.78
CA THR A 261 21.70 0.43 10.57
C THR A 261 20.57 -0.56 10.83
N ALA A 262 19.32 -0.13 10.71
CA ALA A 262 18.16 -0.97 10.90
C ALA A 262 17.91 -1.79 9.64
N HIS A 263 17.61 -3.08 9.80
CA HIS A 263 17.16 -3.93 8.71
C HIS A 263 15.72 -4.39 8.93
N PRO A 264 14.92 -4.63 7.87
CA PRO A 264 13.53 -5.08 8.03
C PRO A 264 13.35 -6.32 8.89
N ARG A 265 14.36 -7.21 8.95
CA ARG A 265 14.34 -8.44 9.75
C ARG A 265 14.53 -8.23 11.25
N ASP A 266 14.95 -7.05 11.67
CA ASP A 266 15.11 -6.73 13.10
C ASP A 266 13.74 -6.54 13.78
N PHE A 267 12.70 -6.33 12.97
CA PHE A 267 11.36 -5.98 13.44
C PHE A 267 10.34 -7.06 13.06
N ASP A 268 9.91 -7.80 14.06
CA ASP A 268 8.83 -8.77 13.94
C ASP A 268 7.80 -8.63 15.07
N LEU A 269 6.79 -9.48 15.03
CA LEU A 269 5.72 -9.56 16.02
C LEU A 269 6.25 -9.69 17.47
N ALA A 270 7.41 -10.34 17.67
CA ALA A 270 8.01 -10.54 18.98
C ALA A 270 8.98 -9.43 19.41
N THR A 271 9.75 -8.84 18.49
CA THR A 271 10.78 -7.85 18.83
C THR A 271 10.23 -6.43 18.98
N MET A 272 9.25 -6.06 18.16
CA MET A 272 8.70 -4.70 18.14
C MET A 272 8.02 -4.26 19.46
N PRO A 273 7.29 -5.12 20.21
CA PRO A 273 6.72 -4.72 21.50
C PRO A 273 7.75 -4.21 22.52
N ALA A 274 8.91 -4.87 22.62
CA ALA A 274 9.98 -4.45 23.54
C ALA A 274 10.54 -3.08 23.10
N ARG A 275 10.79 -2.92 21.81
CA ARG A 275 11.24 -1.64 21.22
C ARG A 275 10.24 -0.52 21.47
N PHE A 276 8.94 -0.79 21.30
CA PHE A 276 7.88 0.19 21.53
C PHE A 276 7.77 0.57 23.00
N ALA A 277 7.93 -0.37 23.93
CA ALA A 277 7.93 -0.08 25.36
C ALA A 277 9.11 0.82 25.77
N GLU A 278 10.27 0.67 25.13
CA GLU A 278 11.46 1.47 25.39
C GLU A 278 11.38 2.86 24.75
N LEU A 279 11.02 2.93 23.47
CA LEU A 279 11.17 4.15 22.67
C LEU A 279 9.85 4.91 22.45
N GLY A 280 8.72 4.28 22.77
CA GLY A 280 7.40 4.74 22.38
C GLY A 280 7.23 4.75 20.86
N ASP A 281 6.31 5.59 20.41
CA ASP A 281 6.10 5.82 18.99
C ASP A 281 7.10 6.82 18.43
N VAL A 282 8.08 6.35 17.65
CA VAL A 282 9.15 7.21 17.11
C VAL A 282 8.70 8.19 16.03
N HIS A 283 7.44 8.10 15.60
CA HIS A 283 6.79 9.04 14.68
C HIS A 283 5.65 9.81 15.42
N ALA A 284 5.65 9.88 16.75
CA ALA A 284 4.56 10.49 17.53
C ALA A 284 4.26 11.95 17.15
N ASP A 285 5.29 12.70 16.75
CA ASP A 285 5.22 14.11 16.35
C ASP A 285 4.82 14.31 14.87
N MET A 286 4.60 13.25 14.09
CA MET A 286 4.24 13.36 12.67
C MET A 286 2.98 14.21 12.46
N ASP A 287 1.98 14.03 13.32
CA ASP A 287 0.71 14.76 13.24
C ASP A 287 0.82 16.22 13.70
N ASP A 288 1.95 16.67 14.25
CA ASP A 288 2.19 18.06 14.65
C ASP A 288 2.71 18.92 13.47
N HIS A 289 3.04 18.29 12.34
CA HIS A 289 3.56 18.95 11.16
C HIS A 289 2.55 18.97 10.02
N ARG A 290 2.47 20.07 9.25
CA ARG A 290 1.70 20.14 7.99
C ARG A 290 2.48 20.98 6.99
N TYR A 291 3.13 20.33 6.04
CA TYR A 291 3.97 21.02 5.07
C TYR A 291 3.21 21.41 3.80
N SER A 292 3.71 22.45 3.12
CA SER A 292 3.21 22.81 1.79
C SER A 292 3.90 22.02 0.68
N LEU A 293 3.12 21.57 -0.31
CA LEU A 293 3.63 20.94 -1.53
C LEU A 293 3.98 21.95 -2.64
N ASP A 294 3.81 23.26 -2.42
CA ASP A 294 3.93 24.27 -3.47
C ASP A 294 5.30 24.24 -4.19
N ALA A 295 6.40 24.00 -3.45
CA ALA A 295 7.74 23.89 -4.01
C ALA A 295 7.91 22.65 -4.92
N LEU A 296 7.36 21.50 -4.53
CA LEU A 296 7.38 20.28 -5.35
C LEU A 296 6.46 20.41 -6.57
N LEU A 297 5.33 21.10 -6.44
CA LEU A 297 4.43 21.38 -7.56
C LEU A 297 5.01 22.41 -8.53
N GLU A 298 5.81 23.36 -8.04
CA GLU A 298 6.64 24.24 -8.88
C GLU A 298 7.68 23.43 -9.65
N LEU A 299 8.40 22.53 -8.97
CA LEU A 299 9.34 21.62 -9.63
C LEU A 299 8.65 20.79 -10.72
N ALA A 300 7.45 20.25 -10.45
CA ALA A 300 6.67 19.52 -11.43
C ALA A 300 6.25 20.38 -12.65
N ARG A 301 6.02 21.68 -12.45
CA ARG A 301 5.70 22.63 -13.53
C ARG A 301 6.95 22.98 -14.37
N ARG A 302 8.12 23.09 -13.74
CA ARG A 302 9.40 23.29 -14.44
C ARG A 302 9.79 22.07 -15.27
N ASP A 303 9.64 20.87 -14.73
CA ASP A 303 9.82 19.61 -15.48
C ASP A 303 9.00 19.60 -16.77
N GLU A 304 7.74 20.06 -16.71
CA GLU A 304 6.83 20.15 -17.85
C GLU A 304 7.26 21.25 -18.84
N HIS A 305 7.56 22.45 -18.35
CA HIS A 305 7.91 23.61 -19.18
C HIS A 305 9.30 23.50 -19.84
N ASP A 306 10.33 23.14 -19.06
CA ASP A 306 11.74 23.18 -19.47
C ASP A 306 12.21 21.88 -20.13
N HIS A 307 11.56 20.75 -19.79
CA HIS A 307 12.01 19.42 -20.22
C HIS A 307 10.93 18.61 -20.96
N GLY A 308 9.71 19.14 -21.07
CA GLY A 308 8.59 18.41 -21.69
C GLY A 308 8.16 17.17 -20.90
N LEU A 309 8.53 17.09 -19.61
CA LEU A 309 8.26 15.95 -18.75
C LEU A 309 6.92 16.14 -18.02
N GLY A 310 5.82 15.82 -18.70
CA GLY A 310 4.45 15.88 -18.16
C GLY A 310 4.12 14.78 -17.16
N ASP A 311 2.89 14.25 -17.17
CA ASP A 311 2.51 13.16 -16.27
C ASP A 311 3.19 11.82 -16.62
N LEU A 312 3.23 10.87 -15.68
CA LEU A 312 3.68 9.50 -15.88
C LEU A 312 2.49 8.52 -15.96
N PRO A 313 2.65 7.34 -16.57
CA PRO A 313 1.58 6.35 -16.65
C PRO A 313 1.02 5.95 -15.28
N TYR A 314 -0.30 5.89 -15.18
CA TYR A 314 -1.03 5.23 -14.09
C TYR A 314 -1.02 3.71 -14.29
N PRO A 315 -1.39 2.93 -13.25
CA PRO A 315 -1.58 1.51 -13.40
C PRO A 315 -2.64 1.16 -14.46
N PRO A 316 -2.49 0.04 -15.21
CA PRO A 316 -3.40 -0.34 -16.29
C PRO A 316 -4.89 -0.35 -15.91
N GLU A 317 -5.19 -0.70 -14.67
CA GLU A 317 -6.54 -0.80 -14.10
C GLU A 317 -7.21 0.54 -13.78
N TYR A 318 -6.49 1.67 -13.82
CA TYR A 318 -7.08 2.99 -13.61
C TYR A 318 -7.87 3.49 -14.81
N PRO A 319 -8.87 4.37 -14.64
CA PRO A 319 -9.36 5.19 -15.74
C PRO A 319 -8.25 5.98 -16.41
N LYS A 320 -8.41 6.32 -17.69
CA LYS A 320 -7.47 7.18 -18.41
C LYS A 320 -7.51 8.59 -17.83
N MET A 321 -6.36 9.12 -17.39
CA MET A 321 -6.28 10.45 -16.77
C MET A 321 -5.89 11.53 -17.80
N PRO A 322 -6.35 12.78 -17.63
CA PRO A 322 -5.92 13.91 -18.45
C PRO A 322 -4.39 14.09 -18.40
N GLY A 323 -3.76 14.34 -19.56
CA GLY A 323 -2.31 14.55 -19.66
C GLY A 323 -1.44 13.30 -19.51
N GLU A 324 -2.04 12.13 -19.24
CA GLU A 324 -1.29 10.90 -19.06
C GLU A 324 -0.77 10.33 -20.40
N PRO A 325 0.51 9.91 -20.51
CA PRO A 325 1.06 9.26 -21.70
C PRO A 325 0.40 7.90 -22.00
N LYS A 326 0.66 7.33 -23.19
CA LYS A 326 0.12 6.01 -23.58
C LYS A 326 0.65 4.91 -22.66
N ARG A 327 -0.24 4.05 -22.16
CA ARG A 327 0.10 2.85 -21.35
C ARG A 327 0.50 1.66 -22.23
N VAL A 328 1.39 1.86 -23.20
CA VAL A 328 1.85 0.77 -24.09
C VAL A 328 3.25 0.35 -23.67
N GLN A 329 3.44 -0.96 -23.47
CA GLN A 329 4.76 -1.52 -23.18
C GLN A 329 5.76 -1.18 -24.31
N PRO A 330 6.99 -0.75 -24.02
CA PRO A 330 7.98 -0.36 -25.01
C PRO A 330 8.25 -1.48 -26.04
N SER A 331 8.38 -2.72 -25.57
CA SER A 331 8.49 -3.92 -26.42
C SER A 331 7.33 -4.11 -27.41
N ARG A 332 6.11 -3.70 -27.05
CA ARG A 332 4.93 -3.72 -27.95
C ARG A 332 4.84 -2.48 -28.85
N ALA A 333 5.28 -1.32 -28.38
CA ALA A 333 5.34 -0.10 -29.17
C ALA A 333 6.32 -0.24 -30.35
N LYS A 334 7.48 -0.88 -30.14
CA LYS A 334 8.46 -1.18 -31.20
C LYS A 334 7.92 -2.11 -32.30
N LYS A 335 6.98 -3.01 -31.98
CA LYS A 335 6.33 -3.89 -32.98
C LYS A 335 5.27 -3.16 -33.81
N GLY A 336 4.66 -2.09 -33.28
CA GLY A 336 3.66 -1.30 -33.99
C GLY A 336 4.21 -0.25 -34.95
N SER A 337 5.49 0.13 -34.82
CA SER A 337 6.17 1.10 -35.70
C SER A 337 6.88 0.47 -36.90
N GLY A 338 6.68 -0.82 -37.15
CA GLY A 338 7.26 -1.57 -38.26
C GLY A 338 6.20 -2.18 -39.17
N ALA A 339 5.42 -1.35 -39.86
CA ALA A 339 4.56 -1.79 -40.96
C ALA A 339 4.68 -0.77 -42.10
N GLY A 340 5.57 -1.08 -43.04
CA GLY A 340 5.85 -0.28 -44.22
C GLY A 340 6.83 -1.00 -45.14
N ALA A 341 6.42 -2.15 -45.67
CA ALA A 341 6.98 -2.73 -46.89
C ALA A 341 5.92 -3.61 -47.58
N ASP A 342 5.81 -3.36 -48.88
CA ASP A 342 4.84 -3.71 -49.93
C ASP A 342 4.37 -5.19 -50.03
N PRO A 343 3.20 -5.49 -50.65
CA PRO A 343 2.69 -6.84 -50.85
C PRO A 343 3.16 -7.42 -52.19
N GLY A 344 3.72 -8.65 -52.16
CA GLY A 344 4.15 -9.33 -53.38
C GLY A 344 4.18 -10.85 -53.25
N ALA A 345 3.09 -11.47 -53.74
CA ALA A 345 2.97 -12.77 -54.41
C ALA A 345 3.64 -14.05 -53.85
N GLY A 346 2.84 -15.12 -53.73
CA GLY A 346 3.30 -16.49 -53.97
C GLY A 346 2.70 -17.56 -53.06
N ALA A 347 1.84 -18.41 -53.62
CA ALA A 347 1.08 -19.45 -52.94
C ALA A 347 1.90 -20.67 -52.48
N ASP A 348 1.38 -21.33 -51.44
CA ASP A 348 0.89 -22.72 -51.43
C ASP A 348 1.47 -23.66 -50.36
N ALA A 349 0.58 -24.57 -49.93
CA ALA A 349 0.72 -25.80 -49.14
C ALA A 349 0.55 -25.73 -47.61
N GLY A 350 -0.54 -26.36 -47.14
CA GLY A 350 -0.40 -27.39 -46.09
C GLY A 350 -1.29 -27.29 -44.86
N SER A 351 -2.57 -27.63 -45.01
CA SER A 351 -3.39 -28.49 -44.13
C SER A 351 -3.09 -28.60 -42.62
N GLY A 352 -4.11 -28.38 -41.78
CA GLY A 352 -4.09 -28.88 -40.41
C GLY A 352 -5.24 -28.42 -39.53
N ALA A 353 -6.32 -29.21 -39.53
CA ALA A 353 -7.54 -29.16 -38.72
C ALA A 353 -7.41 -28.71 -37.24
N GLY A 354 -8.50 -28.17 -36.68
CA GLY A 354 -8.74 -28.27 -35.23
C GLY A 354 -9.69 -27.25 -34.59
N SER A 355 -10.98 -27.33 -34.93
CA SER A 355 -12.17 -27.03 -34.09
C SER A 355 -12.21 -25.78 -33.20
N ASP A 356 -13.01 -24.86 -33.73
CA ASP A 356 -13.83 -23.83 -33.12
C ASP A 356 -14.84 -24.35 -32.06
N SER A 357 -15.10 -23.53 -31.05
CA SER A 357 -16.41 -23.25 -30.41
C SER A 357 -16.14 -22.46 -29.13
N GLY A 358 -16.74 -21.31 -28.89
CA GLY A 358 -18.07 -20.90 -29.27
C GLY A 358 -18.80 -20.55 -27.98
N SER A 359 -18.76 -19.26 -27.65
CA SER A 359 -19.54 -18.62 -26.59
C SER A 359 -21.02 -18.97 -26.65
N ALA A 360 -21.65 -19.23 -25.50
CA ALA A 360 -23.08 -18.98 -25.33
C ALA A 360 -23.43 -18.73 -23.86
N SER A 361 -23.88 -17.50 -23.63
CA SER A 361 -24.80 -17.09 -22.56
C SER A 361 -26.08 -17.93 -22.55
N GLY A 362 -26.60 -18.24 -21.37
CA GLY A 362 -27.91 -18.86 -21.21
C GLY A 362 -28.46 -18.73 -19.79
N THR A 363 -29.42 -17.81 -19.64
CA THR A 363 -30.36 -17.68 -18.52
C THR A 363 -31.24 -18.94 -18.37
N GLY A 364 -31.61 -19.29 -17.15
CA GLY A 364 -32.67 -20.28 -16.89
C GLY A 364 -33.01 -20.39 -15.41
N ALA A 365 -34.26 -20.08 -15.06
CA ALA A 365 -34.80 -20.07 -13.72
C ALA A 365 -35.44 -21.41 -13.31
N ALA A 366 -35.73 -21.50 -12.00
CA ALA A 366 -36.87 -22.16 -11.35
C ALA A 366 -36.70 -23.53 -10.66
N SER A 367 -36.98 -23.47 -9.34
CA SER A 367 -37.85 -24.32 -8.50
C SER A 367 -37.44 -25.74 -8.11
N GLY A 368 -37.63 -26.05 -6.81
CA GLY A 368 -38.00 -27.40 -6.38
C GLY A 368 -37.63 -27.83 -4.96
N SER A 369 -38.54 -27.55 -4.03
CA SER A 369 -39.00 -28.43 -2.92
C SER A 369 -38.15 -28.72 -1.67
N ALA A 370 -38.80 -28.43 -0.54
CA ALA A 370 -38.55 -28.92 0.82
C ALA A 370 -38.92 -30.41 0.97
N PRO A 371 -38.63 -31.00 2.15
CA PRO A 371 -39.69 -31.71 2.84
C PRO A 371 -39.80 -31.36 4.33
N ASP A 372 -41.06 -31.28 4.78
CA ASP A 372 -41.48 -31.34 6.18
C ASP A 372 -41.65 -32.80 6.62
N GLY A 373 -41.55 -33.03 7.93
CA GLY A 373 -42.42 -34.00 8.61
C GLY A 373 -41.74 -34.94 9.61
N SER A 374 -41.72 -34.57 10.89
CA SER A 374 -42.56 -35.15 11.97
C SER A 374 -42.04 -34.78 13.35
#